data_AF-A0A815N9U7-F1
#
_entry.id   AF-A0A815N9U7-F1
#
_cell.length_a   1.000
_cell.length_b   1.000
_cell.length_c   1.000
_cell.angle_alpha   90.00
_cell.angle_beta   90.00
_cell.angle_gamma   90.00
#
_symmetry.space_group_name_H-M   'P 1'
#
loop_
_entity.id
_entity.type
_entity.pdbx_description
1 polymer ?
#
loop_
_entity_poly.entity_id
_entity_poly.type
_entity_poly.pdbx_seq_one_letter_code
_entity_poly.pdbx_strand_id
1 'polypeptide(L)'
;LIKPMMEYQYSTILESEMADLYWTVKNDEITFELHIKTLGWIALGISPDMFLKDRYAYDFATPVLDNTTYDWFVIMGKEENGWTAIQFTRKLDTCDIMDVPITSGTNVLIFAYGLTDPDECDEIHYHDKRKGSRIIPLLSYANPPDESKFKELNTFDFRLNNYIVPPNDTTYHCKIYKIPTYKEKRHAIAHKMLIDDENRDLVHHLLIYECDPSAMFDDKNLPDDVCDNIYGLLQLCMSNIATGWAVGGDVMVEFTPEAGYPVGGDFPIKYYLIQMHYDNPKLISNRRDSSGIRFYVTSTLREHDLGYLTLGADSSPVGIVIPADYDRFIIDGYCNANFTKKNIPATGITVVSAFPHTHLQGKTVWTKIIRNNTAIQYLFNADSYDFNYQYENRLPEKIQLYP
;
A
#
# COMPACT_ATOMS: atom_id res chain seq x y z
N LEU A 1 -9.02 -24.88 10.45
CA LEU A 1 -8.36 -23.59 10.73
C LEU A 1 -8.64 -23.24 12.17
N ILE A 2 -7.59 -22.94 12.92
CA ILE A 2 -7.74 -22.45 14.29
C ILE A 2 -8.49 -21.12 14.23
N LYS A 3 -9.47 -20.92 15.12
CA LYS A 3 -10.09 -19.60 15.28
C LYS A 3 -9.22 -18.70 16.17
N PRO A 4 -9.13 -17.39 15.85
CA PRO A 4 -8.48 -16.41 16.71
C PRO A 4 -9.01 -16.49 18.15
N MET A 5 -8.12 -16.33 19.13
CA MET A 5 -8.47 -16.44 20.56
C MET A 5 -9.31 -15.25 21.06
N MET A 6 -9.25 -14.13 20.35
CA MET A 6 -10.06 -12.95 20.57
C MET A 6 -10.41 -12.26 19.24
N GLU A 7 -11.20 -11.20 19.31
CA GLU A 7 -11.45 -10.33 18.17
C GLU A 7 -10.26 -9.39 17.97
N TYR A 8 -9.69 -9.40 16.76
CA TYR A 8 -8.60 -8.51 16.36
C TYR A 8 -9.12 -7.47 15.38
N GLN A 9 -8.51 -6.29 15.43
CA GLN A 9 -8.85 -5.20 14.51
C GLN A 9 -8.33 -5.49 13.09
N TYR A 10 -7.18 -6.17 12.99
CA TYR A 10 -6.47 -6.38 11.74
C TYR A 10 -6.06 -7.83 11.56
N SER A 11 -6.00 -8.27 10.31
CA SER A 11 -5.50 -9.61 9.94
C SER A 11 -4.87 -9.61 8.56
N THR A 12 -3.85 -10.44 8.36
CA THR A 12 -3.24 -10.65 7.06
C THR A 12 -2.66 -12.06 6.92
N ILE A 13 -2.46 -12.51 5.69
CA ILE A 13 -1.84 -13.80 5.38
C ILE A 13 -0.34 -13.59 5.21
N LEU A 14 0.47 -14.18 6.10
CA LEU A 14 1.93 -14.14 5.98
C LEU A 14 2.42 -15.12 4.92
N GLU A 15 1.86 -16.34 4.89
CA GLU A 15 2.18 -17.36 3.89
C GLU A 15 0.92 -18.16 3.55
N SER A 16 0.59 -18.23 2.26
CA SER A 16 -0.63 -18.87 1.78
C SER A 16 -0.76 -20.30 2.32
N GLU A 17 -1.88 -20.61 2.95
CA GLU A 17 -2.21 -21.91 3.56
C GLU A 17 -1.31 -22.34 4.74
N MET A 18 -0.33 -21.52 5.12
CA MET A 18 0.72 -21.88 6.06
C MET A 18 0.76 -20.97 7.28
N ALA A 19 0.57 -19.65 7.12
CA ALA A 19 0.71 -18.69 8.21
C ALA A 19 -0.23 -17.48 8.08
N ASP A 20 -0.98 -17.20 9.14
CA ASP A 20 -1.89 -16.05 9.28
C ASP A 20 -1.48 -15.22 10.50
N LEU A 21 -1.53 -13.89 10.38
CA LEU A 21 -1.23 -12.97 11.47
C LEU A 21 -2.44 -12.09 11.76
N TYR A 22 -2.76 -11.95 13.04
CA TYR A 22 -3.81 -11.10 13.56
C TYR A 22 -3.19 -10.11 14.55
N TRP A 23 -3.69 -8.87 14.58
CA TRP A 23 -3.23 -7.91 15.58
C TRP A 23 -4.25 -6.82 15.89
N THR A 24 -4.05 -6.19 17.05
CA THR A 24 -4.78 -4.99 17.47
C THR A 24 -3.80 -4.06 18.20
N VAL A 25 -4.03 -2.76 18.06
CA VAL A 25 -3.22 -1.74 18.73
C VAL A 25 -4.10 -1.02 19.73
N LYS A 26 -3.66 -0.94 20.98
CA LYS A 26 -4.38 -0.24 22.05
C LYS A 26 -3.39 0.56 22.87
N ASN A 27 -3.61 1.88 22.95
CA ASN A 27 -2.69 2.82 23.57
C ASN A 27 -1.29 2.71 22.92
N ASP A 28 -0.27 2.44 23.71
CA ASP A 28 1.13 2.23 23.34
C ASP A 28 1.52 0.75 23.25
N GLU A 29 0.56 -0.17 23.16
CA GLU A 29 0.80 -1.61 23.07
C GLU A 29 0.16 -2.22 21.82
N ILE A 30 0.85 -3.19 21.23
CA ILE A 30 0.36 -4.04 20.15
C ILE A 30 0.23 -5.47 20.66
N THR A 31 -0.89 -6.12 20.37
CA THR A 31 -1.11 -7.55 20.64
C THR A 31 -1.23 -8.27 19.32
N PHE A 32 -0.42 -9.30 19.13
CA PHE A 32 -0.42 -10.19 17.99
C PHE A 32 -0.99 -11.56 18.36
N GLU A 33 -1.54 -12.24 17.36
CA GLU A 33 -1.69 -13.69 17.36
C GLU A 33 -1.25 -14.24 16.01
N LEU A 34 -0.29 -15.16 16.04
CA LEU A 34 0.27 -15.82 14.87
C LEU A 34 -0.25 -17.24 14.82
N HIS A 35 -0.92 -17.60 13.72
CA HIS A 35 -1.30 -18.99 13.41
C HIS A 35 -0.35 -19.51 12.36
N ILE A 36 0.26 -20.67 12.60
CA ILE A 36 1.14 -21.28 11.62
C ILE A 36 1.04 -22.80 11.65
N LYS A 37 1.11 -23.40 10.47
CA LYS A 37 0.91 -24.83 10.26
C LYS A 37 2.16 -25.61 10.65
N THR A 38 2.35 -25.75 11.95
CA THR A 38 3.43 -26.55 12.55
C THR A 38 3.03 -27.10 13.92
N LEU A 39 3.76 -28.13 14.37
CA LEU A 39 3.77 -28.69 15.74
C LEU A 39 5.18 -28.61 16.34
N GLY A 40 5.98 -27.68 15.83
CA GLY A 40 7.32 -27.39 16.34
C GLY A 40 7.40 -25.94 16.78
N TRP A 41 8.62 -25.41 16.77
CA TRP A 41 8.85 -24.04 17.18
C TRP A 41 8.42 -23.01 16.11
N ILE A 42 8.10 -21.80 16.57
CA ILE A 42 7.73 -20.64 15.73
C ILE A 42 8.61 -19.46 16.12
N ALA A 43 9.10 -18.69 15.16
CA ALA A 43 9.66 -17.39 15.43
C ALA A 43 8.99 -16.30 14.60
N LEU A 44 8.76 -15.13 15.19
CA LEU A 44 8.33 -13.91 14.54
C LEU A 44 9.14 -12.74 15.12
N GLY A 45 9.60 -11.81 14.31
CA GLY A 45 10.03 -10.53 14.87
C GLY A 45 9.96 -9.39 13.85
N ILE A 46 10.46 -8.26 14.28
CA ILE A 46 10.47 -7.02 13.50
C ILE A 46 11.91 -6.79 13.08
N SER A 47 12.19 -6.99 11.79
CA SER A 47 13.53 -6.97 11.26
C SER A 47 14.23 -5.64 11.60
N PRO A 48 15.51 -5.72 12.07
CA PRO A 48 16.36 -6.92 12.11
C PRO A 48 16.08 -8.03 13.16
N ASP A 49 15.13 -7.89 14.08
CA ASP A 49 14.97 -8.80 15.24
C ASP A 49 13.97 -9.95 15.02
N MET A 50 14.13 -11.10 15.71
CA MET A 50 13.31 -12.32 15.55
C MET A 50 13.02 -13.05 16.88
N PHE A 51 11.76 -13.41 17.18
CA PHE A 51 11.33 -13.91 18.50
C PHE A 51 10.61 -15.27 18.51
N LEU A 52 11.07 -16.18 19.37
CA LEU A 52 10.35 -17.31 20.02
C LEU A 52 10.49 -17.20 21.55
N LYS A 53 11.67 -16.70 21.96
CA LYS A 53 12.05 -16.02 23.20
C LYS A 53 12.67 -14.68 22.82
N ASP A 54 12.87 -13.79 23.79
CA ASP A 54 13.41 -12.46 23.51
C ASP A 54 14.81 -12.57 22.99
N ARG A 55 14.94 -12.25 21.70
CA ARG A 55 16.12 -12.53 20.91
C ARG A 55 16.23 -11.50 19.80
N TYR A 56 17.47 -11.11 19.54
CA TYR A 56 17.83 -10.22 18.46
C TYR A 56 18.96 -10.84 17.62
N ALA A 57 19.13 -10.35 16.39
CA ALA A 57 20.16 -10.83 15.48
C ALA A 57 20.80 -9.67 14.72
N TYR A 58 22.12 -9.57 14.74
CA TYR A 58 22.86 -8.54 13.99
C TYR A 58 23.09 -8.89 12.52
N ASP A 59 22.92 -10.16 12.15
CA ASP A 59 23.18 -10.70 10.80
C ASP A 59 22.39 -12.01 10.61
N PHE A 60 22.50 -12.67 9.44
CA PHE A 60 21.96 -13.99 9.15
C PHE A 60 22.64 -15.11 9.97
N ALA A 61 22.47 -15.05 11.29
CA ALA A 61 23.03 -15.96 12.28
C ALA A 61 21.94 -16.41 13.27
N THR A 62 22.28 -17.37 14.14
CA THR A 62 21.39 -17.79 15.22
C THR A 62 21.11 -16.62 16.16
N PRO A 63 19.83 -16.22 16.40
CA PRO A 63 19.50 -15.11 17.27
C PRO A 63 19.96 -15.33 18.71
N VAL A 64 20.55 -14.31 19.32
CA VAL A 64 21.06 -14.34 20.70
C VAL A 64 19.94 -13.93 21.65
N LEU A 65 19.90 -14.51 22.85
CA LEU A 65 18.96 -14.10 23.90
C LEU A 65 19.18 -12.64 24.27
N ASP A 66 18.10 -11.85 24.23
CA ASP A 66 18.02 -10.62 24.97
C ASP A 66 17.93 -10.96 26.46
N ASN A 67 18.99 -10.62 27.19
CA ASN A 67 19.10 -10.87 28.62
C ASN A 67 19.06 -9.58 29.43
N THR A 68 18.83 -8.45 28.76
CA THR A 68 18.82 -7.12 29.36
C THR A 68 17.41 -6.65 29.67
N THR A 69 16.45 -6.92 28.78
CA THR A 69 15.04 -6.58 28.95
C THR A 69 14.14 -7.68 28.38
N TYR A 70 12.92 -7.78 28.90
CA TYR A 70 11.87 -8.65 28.35
C TYR A 70 10.80 -7.72 27.79
N ASP A 71 10.79 -7.58 26.48
CA ASP A 71 10.01 -6.59 25.76
C ASP A 71 8.79 -7.19 25.08
N TRP A 72 8.86 -8.49 24.80
CA TRP A 72 7.75 -9.30 24.30
C TRP A 72 7.21 -10.24 25.37
N PHE A 73 5.90 -10.25 25.52
CA PHE A 73 5.19 -11.07 26.50
C PHE A 73 4.26 -12.04 25.80
N VAL A 74 4.56 -13.35 25.91
CA VAL A 74 3.64 -14.41 25.48
C VAL A 74 2.45 -14.43 26.44
N ILE A 75 1.24 -14.30 25.89
CA ILE A 75 0.01 -14.33 26.65
C ILE A 75 -0.50 -15.77 26.76
N MET A 76 -0.59 -16.47 25.62
CA MET A 76 -1.00 -17.86 25.57
C MET A 76 -0.64 -18.52 24.23
N GLY A 77 -0.61 -19.85 24.22
CA GLY A 77 -0.43 -20.66 23.02
C GLY A 77 -1.39 -21.85 23.02
N LYS A 78 -1.76 -22.32 21.83
CA LYS A 78 -2.53 -23.57 21.66
C LYS A 78 -2.13 -24.26 20.37
N GLU A 79 -2.21 -25.58 20.38
CA GLU A 79 -2.08 -26.42 19.19
C GLU A 79 -3.40 -27.11 18.90
N GLU A 80 -3.81 -27.12 17.63
CA GLU A 80 -5.03 -27.80 17.20
C GLU A 80 -4.93 -28.18 15.71
N ASN A 81 -5.23 -29.44 15.37
CA ASN A 81 -5.30 -29.91 13.98
C ASN A 81 -4.03 -29.66 13.14
N GLY A 82 -2.84 -29.77 13.75
CA GLY A 82 -1.56 -29.54 13.07
C GLY A 82 -1.18 -28.06 12.89
N TRP A 83 -1.87 -27.17 13.59
CA TRP A 83 -1.57 -25.75 13.66
C TRP A 83 -1.18 -25.37 15.08
N THR A 84 -0.29 -24.39 15.18
CA THR A 84 0.07 -23.75 16.42
C THR A 84 -0.32 -22.28 16.33
N ALA A 85 -1.01 -21.79 17.36
CA ALA A 85 -1.40 -20.41 17.51
C ALA A 85 -0.79 -19.83 18.79
N ILE A 86 -0.05 -18.72 18.67
CA ILE A 86 0.59 -18.04 19.81
C ILE A 86 0.13 -16.59 19.83
N GLN A 87 -0.37 -16.15 20.98
CA GLN A 87 -0.71 -14.77 21.28
C GLN A 87 0.38 -14.13 22.13
N PHE A 88 0.80 -12.92 21.78
CA PHE A 88 1.85 -12.18 22.47
C PHE A 88 1.69 -10.67 22.29
N THR A 89 2.35 -9.88 23.14
CA THR A 89 2.25 -8.42 23.12
C THR A 89 3.59 -7.74 23.39
N ARG A 90 3.74 -6.52 22.89
CA ARG A 90 4.91 -5.65 23.09
C ARG A 90 4.48 -4.18 23.04
N LYS A 91 5.23 -3.31 23.71
CA LYS A 91 5.07 -1.86 23.55
C LYS A 91 5.49 -1.39 22.17
N LEU A 92 4.82 -0.38 21.62
CA LEU A 92 5.20 0.20 20.33
C LEU A 92 6.65 0.73 20.35
N ASP A 93 7.06 1.32 21.46
CA ASP A 93 8.44 1.73 21.73
C ASP A 93 8.81 1.25 23.12
N THR A 94 9.81 0.37 23.19
CA THR A 94 10.31 -0.23 24.43
C THR A 94 11.36 0.65 25.11
N CYS A 95 11.85 1.66 24.41
CA CYS A 95 12.98 2.50 24.79
C CYS A 95 14.29 1.72 25.01
N ASP A 96 14.36 0.46 24.57
CA ASP A 96 15.60 -0.28 24.47
C ASP A 96 16.28 0.00 23.11
N ILE A 97 17.57 0.30 23.17
CA ILE A 97 18.39 0.64 22.00
C ILE A 97 18.66 -0.57 21.10
N MET A 98 18.45 -1.77 21.63
CA MET A 98 18.61 -3.04 20.92
C MET A 98 17.39 -3.40 20.08
N ASP A 99 16.28 -2.71 20.30
CA ASP A 99 14.96 -3.06 19.83
C ASP A 99 14.52 -2.13 18.68
N VAL A 100 13.83 -2.69 17.68
CA VAL A 100 13.21 -1.85 16.63
C VAL A 100 11.88 -1.28 17.11
N PRO A 101 11.71 0.06 17.18
CA PRO A 101 10.42 0.64 17.52
C PRO A 101 9.42 0.44 16.37
N ILE A 102 8.16 0.19 16.73
CA ILE A 102 7.03 0.12 15.81
C ILE A 102 6.52 1.54 15.57
N THR A 103 6.93 2.13 14.47
CA THR A 103 6.58 3.51 14.11
C THR A 103 5.51 3.57 13.03
N SER A 104 5.02 4.79 12.76
CA SER A 104 4.20 5.06 11.59
C SER A 104 4.98 4.79 10.29
N GLY A 105 4.31 4.20 9.30
CA GLY A 105 4.92 3.74 8.05
C GLY A 105 4.94 2.21 7.96
N THR A 106 5.90 1.68 7.22
CA THR A 106 6.06 0.26 6.95
C THR A 106 6.99 -0.42 7.96
N ASN A 107 6.59 -1.57 8.47
CA ASN A 107 7.37 -2.41 9.38
C ASN A 107 7.70 -3.73 8.68
N VAL A 108 8.94 -4.20 8.78
CA VAL A 108 9.35 -5.48 8.18
C VAL A 108 9.18 -6.58 9.22
N LEU A 109 8.14 -7.39 9.08
CA LEU A 109 8.00 -8.62 9.86
C LEU A 109 8.80 -9.74 9.23
N ILE A 110 9.52 -10.50 10.05
CA ILE A 110 10.17 -11.75 9.67
C ILE A 110 9.59 -12.89 10.47
N PHE A 111 9.38 -14.04 9.85
CA PHE A 111 8.89 -15.23 10.52
C PHE A 111 9.69 -16.46 10.08
N ALA A 112 9.76 -17.46 10.96
CA ALA A 112 10.36 -18.75 10.69
C ALA A 112 9.68 -19.84 11.55
N TYR A 113 9.79 -21.10 11.15
CA TYR A 113 9.25 -22.21 11.94
C TYR A 113 9.96 -23.54 11.71
N GLY A 114 10.06 -24.33 12.78
CA GLY A 114 10.51 -25.71 12.78
C GLY A 114 9.35 -26.69 12.66
N LEU A 115 9.62 -27.91 12.22
CA LEU A 115 8.62 -28.99 12.13
C LEU A 115 8.50 -29.81 13.42
N THR A 116 9.51 -29.72 14.27
CA THR A 116 9.59 -30.43 15.54
C THR A 116 9.96 -29.44 16.63
N ASP A 117 9.54 -29.75 17.85
CA ASP A 117 10.03 -29.05 19.03
C ASP A 117 11.55 -29.27 19.17
N PRO A 118 12.26 -28.27 19.72
CA PRO A 118 13.64 -28.44 20.08
C PRO A 118 13.77 -29.38 21.29
N ASP A 119 14.85 -30.17 21.33
CA ASP A 119 15.10 -31.13 22.43
C ASP A 119 15.40 -30.39 23.76
N GLU A 120 16.02 -29.21 23.66
CA GLU A 120 16.24 -28.28 24.78
C GLU A 120 15.52 -26.95 24.55
N CYS A 121 15.02 -26.33 25.61
CA CYS A 121 14.22 -25.10 25.50
C CYS A 121 14.94 -23.89 24.88
N ASP A 122 16.27 -23.92 24.71
CA ASP A 122 17.07 -22.85 24.11
C ASP A 122 17.67 -23.19 22.75
N GLU A 123 17.44 -24.41 22.27
CA GLU A 123 17.90 -24.85 20.96
C GLU A 123 16.93 -24.37 19.88
N ILE A 124 17.46 -23.83 18.79
CA ILE A 124 16.68 -23.45 17.61
C ILE A 124 17.24 -24.23 16.42
N HIS A 125 16.51 -25.28 16.03
CA HIS A 125 16.86 -26.03 14.82
C HIS A 125 16.72 -25.15 13.58
N TYR A 126 17.54 -25.38 12.56
CA TYR A 126 17.47 -24.61 11.32
C TYR A 126 16.11 -24.81 10.60
N HIS A 127 15.48 -23.70 10.20
CA HIS A 127 14.14 -23.68 9.59
C HIS A 127 14.13 -23.97 8.07
N ASP A 128 15.28 -24.19 7.42
CA ASP A 128 15.36 -24.31 5.95
C ASP A 128 14.61 -23.18 5.23
N LYS A 129 13.72 -23.53 4.30
CA LYS A 129 12.85 -22.63 3.54
C LYS A 129 11.58 -22.19 4.31
N ARG A 130 11.35 -22.68 5.53
CA ARG A 130 10.19 -22.35 6.38
C ARG A 130 10.40 -21.00 7.07
N LYS A 131 10.58 -19.97 6.24
CA LYS A 131 10.87 -18.60 6.66
C LYS A 131 10.34 -17.62 5.63
N GLY A 132 10.03 -16.42 6.06
CA GLY A 132 9.64 -15.35 5.16
C GLY A 132 9.73 -13.99 5.81
N SER A 133 9.54 -12.97 4.98
CA SER A 133 9.37 -11.60 5.43
C SER A 133 8.15 -10.96 4.76
N ARG A 134 7.53 -10.01 5.46
CA ARG A 134 6.41 -9.21 4.99
C ARG A 134 6.58 -7.78 5.46
N ILE A 135 6.39 -6.84 4.55
CA ILE A 135 6.31 -5.41 4.87
C ILE A 135 4.84 -5.11 5.21
N ILE A 136 4.57 -4.60 6.41
CA ILE A 136 3.21 -4.34 6.91
C ILE A 136 3.17 -3.01 7.66
N PRO A 137 2.22 -2.11 7.37
CA PRO A 137 2.02 -0.88 8.13
C PRO A 137 1.15 -1.12 9.36
N LEU A 138 1.74 -1.73 10.39
CA LEU A 138 1.05 -2.25 11.58
C LEU A 138 0.10 -1.24 12.26
N LEU A 139 0.40 0.05 12.22
CA LEU A 139 -0.37 1.11 12.88
C LEU A 139 -1.48 1.72 12.00
N SER A 140 -1.45 1.47 10.69
CA SER A 140 -2.33 2.13 9.72
C SER A 140 -2.88 1.17 8.68
N TYR A 141 -2.88 -0.12 8.98
CA TYR A 141 -3.37 -1.15 8.09
C TYR A 141 -4.88 -1.01 7.88
N ALA A 142 -5.34 -1.30 6.66
CA ALA A 142 -6.74 -1.41 6.34
C ALA A 142 -6.99 -2.84 5.85
N ASN A 143 -7.91 -3.56 6.49
CA ASN A 143 -8.24 -4.91 6.02
C ASN A 143 -8.80 -4.82 4.59
N PRO A 144 -8.41 -5.75 3.69
CA PRO A 144 -9.02 -5.87 2.39
C PRO A 144 -10.55 -5.97 2.52
N PRO A 145 -11.33 -5.25 1.69
CA PRO A 145 -12.77 -5.32 1.76
C PRO A 145 -13.26 -6.69 1.27
N ASP A 146 -14.35 -7.20 1.85
CA ASP A 146 -15.02 -8.39 1.35
C ASP A 146 -15.66 -8.11 -0.01
N GLU A 147 -15.08 -8.70 -1.06
CA GLU A 147 -15.55 -8.54 -2.45
C GLU A 147 -17.02 -8.96 -2.62
N SER A 148 -17.54 -9.85 -1.78
CA SER A 148 -18.93 -10.30 -1.84
C SER A 148 -19.94 -9.14 -1.74
N LYS A 149 -19.57 -8.07 -1.03
CA LYS A 149 -20.39 -6.86 -0.85
C LYS A 149 -20.62 -6.09 -2.14
N PHE A 150 -19.76 -6.28 -3.15
CA PHE A 150 -19.79 -5.52 -4.39
C PHE A 150 -20.30 -6.33 -5.59
N LYS A 151 -20.65 -7.61 -5.40
CA LYS A 151 -21.07 -8.53 -6.49
C LYS A 151 -22.27 -8.05 -7.30
N GLU A 152 -23.20 -7.37 -6.64
CA GLU A 152 -24.44 -6.87 -7.27
C GLU A 152 -24.27 -5.48 -7.91
N LEU A 153 -23.09 -4.86 -7.79
CA LEU A 153 -22.84 -3.54 -8.35
C LEU A 153 -22.48 -3.60 -9.82
N ASN A 154 -22.78 -2.51 -10.53
CA ASN A 154 -22.30 -2.36 -11.90
C ASN A 154 -20.78 -2.21 -11.89
N THR A 155 -20.11 -2.74 -12.90
CA THR A 155 -18.65 -2.65 -13.02
C THR A 155 -18.25 -2.13 -14.38
N PHE A 156 -17.07 -1.52 -14.43
CA PHE A 156 -16.36 -1.25 -15.68
C PHE A 156 -14.88 -1.50 -15.48
N ASP A 157 -14.26 -2.02 -16.53
CA ASP A 157 -12.88 -2.47 -16.50
C ASP A 157 -12.07 -1.65 -17.50
N PHE A 158 -10.85 -1.32 -17.10
CA PHE A 158 -9.82 -0.85 -18.01
C PHE A 158 -8.69 -1.86 -18.00
N ARG A 159 -8.61 -2.66 -19.07
CA ARG A 159 -7.63 -3.73 -19.21
C ARG A 159 -6.84 -3.57 -20.49
N LEU A 160 -5.56 -3.89 -20.42
CA LEU A 160 -4.76 -4.07 -21.62
C LEU A 160 -5.29 -5.26 -22.41
N ASN A 161 -4.98 -5.29 -23.71
CA ASN A 161 -5.46 -6.34 -24.59
C ASN A 161 -4.29 -7.10 -25.17
N ASN A 162 -3.87 -8.17 -24.49
CA ASN A 162 -2.83 -9.08 -24.97
C ASN A 162 -1.53 -8.33 -25.36
N TYR A 163 -1.17 -7.33 -24.56
CA TYR A 163 0.01 -6.50 -24.74
C TYR A 163 1.27 -7.35 -24.59
N ILE A 164 2.25 -7.18 -25.49
CA ILE A 164 3.53 -7.87 -25.39
C ILE A 164 4.48 -6.97 -24.62
N VAL A 165 4.82 -7.36 -23.39
CA VAL A 165 5.75 -6.61 -22.55
C VAL A 165 7.15 -6.66 -23.18
N PRO A 166 7.79 -5.50 -23.44
CA PRO A 166 9.15 -5.45 -23.96
C PRO A 166 10.16 -6.10 -22.99
N PRO A 167 11.23 -6.72 -23.51
CA PRO A 167 12.30 -7.27 -22.68
C PRO A 167 13.28 -6.16 -22.24
N ASN A 168 12.77 -5.08 -21.67
CA ASN A 168 13.53 -3.99 -21.07
C ASN A 168 13.43 -4.10 -19.54
N ASP A 169 14.44 -3.61 -18.83
CA ASP A 169 14.49 -3.63 -17.37
C ASP A 169 13.26 -2.95 -16.73
N THR A 170 12.89 -1.77 -17.24
CA THR A 170 11.67 -1.05 -16.87
C THR A 170 10.88 -0.67 -18.12
N THR A 171 9.56 -0.80 -18.08
CA THR A 171 8.67 -0.31 -19.13
C THR A 171 7.44 0.36 -18.54
N TYR A 172 7.18 1.60 -18.98
CA TYR A 172 5.92 2.28 -18.71
C TYR A 172 5.06 2.22 -19.98
N HIS A 173 3.93 1.54 -19.90
CA HIS A 173 2.98 1.43 -20.98
C HIS A 173 1.74 2.28 -20.68
N CYS A 174 1.34 3.10 -21.65
CA CYS A 174 0.31 4.10 -21.49
C CYS A 174 -0.81 3.88 -22.49
N LYS A 175 -2.06 3.90 -22.00
CA LYS A 175 -3.25 3.75 -22.83
C LYS A 175 -4.36 4.69 -22.41
N ILE A 176 -4.97 5.33 -23.39
CA ILE A 176 -6.16 6.16 -23.20
C ILE A 176 -7.40 5.27 -23.23
N TYR A 177 -8.28 5.48 -22.27
CA TYR A 177 -9.60 4.85 -22.19
C TYR A 177 -10.68 5.90 -22.13
N LYS A 178 -11.79 5.65 -22.83
CA LYS A 178 -13.01 6.42 -22.65
C LYS A 178 -13.72 5.96 -21.38
N ILE A 179 -14.11 6.91 -20.54
CA ILE A 179 -14.85 6.63 -19.31
C ILE A 179 -16.30 6.27 -19.66
N PRO A 180 -16.92 5.28 -18.98
CA PRO A 180 -18.33 4.97 -19.18
C PRO A 180 -19.23 6.18 -18.94
N THR A 181 -20.16 6.40 -19.86
CA THR A 181 -21.14 7.49 -19.75
C THR A 181 -22.43 6.99 -19.13
N TYR A 182 -22.88 7.66 -18.07
CA TYR A 182 -24.19 7.47 -17.48
C TYR A 182 -25.00 8.77 -17.63
N LYS A 183 -26.30 8.65 -17.90
CA LYS A 183 -27.18 9.83 -18.01
C LYS A 183 -27.25 10.62 -16.71
N GLU A 184 -27.29 9.91 -15.58
CA GLU A 184 -27.31 10.46 -14.24
C GLU A 184 -25.96 10.21 -13.57
N LYS A 185 -25.60 11.07 -12.62
CA LYS A 185 -24.39 10.93 -11.82
C LYS A 185 -24.42 9.61 -11.03
N ARG A 186 -23.27 8.97 -10.94
CA ARG A 186 -23.02 7.77 -10.13
C ARG A 186 -21.74 7.93 -9.34
N HIS A 187 -21.53 7.01 -8.41
CA HIS A 187 -20.31 6.92 -7.63
C HIS A 187 -19.63 5.57 -7.86
N ALA A 188 -18.36 5.59 -8.25
CA ALA A 188 -17.48 4.46 -8.01
C ALA A 188 -17.11 4.46 -6.51
N ILE A 189 -17.25 3.32 -5.85
CA ILE A 189 -17.07 3.19 -4.39
C ILE A 189 -15.98 2.19 -3.99
N ALA A 190 -15.44 1.47 -4.96
CA ALA A 190 -14.31 0.58 -4.79
C ALA A 190 -13.62 0.37 -6.14
N HIS A 191 -12.35 -0.04 -6.10
CA HIS A 191 -11.64 -0.56 -7.26
C HIS A 191 -10.89 -1.85 -6.92
N LYS A 192 -10.61 -2.65 -7.94
CA LYS A 192 -9.87 -3.90 -7.83
C LYS A 192 -8.89 -4.06 -8.99
N MET A 193 -7.64 -4.35 -8.68
CA MET A 193 -6.64 -4.76 -9.65
C MET A 193 -6.99 -6.13 -10.24
N LEU A 194 -6.94 -6.20 -11.57
CA LEU A 194 -7.12 -7.40 -12.36
C LEU A 194 -5.75 -7.77 -12.92
N ILE A 195 -4.94 -8.47 -12.13
CA ILE A 195 -3.60 -8.89 -12.53
C ILE A 195 -3.67 -10.32 -13.04
N ASP A 196 -3.16 -10.57 -14.25
CA ASP A 196 -3.04 -11.92 -14.78
C ASP A 196 -2.05 -12.69 -13.89
N ASP A 197 -2.44 -13.89 -13.43
CA ASP A 197 -1.69 -14.63 -12.40
C ASP A 197 -0.25 -14.89 -12.81
N GLU A 198 -0.04 -15.11 -14.10
CA GLU A 198 1.27 -15.32 -14.65
C GLU A 198 2.14 -14.06 -14.58
N ASN A 199 1.59 -12.84 -14.56
CA ASN A 199 2.34 -11.57 -14.64
C ASN A 199 2.48 -10.84 -13.30
N ARG A 200 2.14 -11.49 -12.18
CA ARG A 200 2.32 -10.93 -10.82
C ARG A 200 3.78 -10.59 -10.50
N ASP A 201 4.74 -11.18 -11.22
CA ASP A 201 6.17 -10.90 -11.10
C ASP A 201 6.63 -9.68 -11.90
N LEU A 202 5.79 -9.14 -12.79
CA LEU A 202 6.14 -8.03 -13.68
C LEU A 202 5.34 -6.75 -13.39
N VAL A 203 4.05 -6.87 -13.09
CA VAL A 203 3.17 -5.71 -12.86
C VAL A 203 3.56 -5.03 -11.54
N HIS A 204 4.21 -3.87 -11.64
CA HIS A 204 4.78 -3.18 -10.48
C HIS A 204 3.86 -2.08 -9.93
N HIS A 205 3.26 -1.25 -10.79
CA HIS A 205 2.24 -0.29 -10.39
C HIS A 205 1.34 0.11 -11.56
N LEU A 206 0.15 0.63 -11.24
CA LEU A 206 -0.80 1.19 -12.18
C LEU A 206 -1.24 2.57 -11.68
N LEU A 207 -1.17 3.58 -12.54
CA LEU A 207 -1.70 4.92 -12.27
C LEU A 207 -2.79 5.25 -13.27
N ILE A 208 -3.85 5.90 -12.79
CA ILE A 208 -4.91 6.44 -13.62
C ILE A 208 -4.87 7.95 -13.50
N TYR A 209 -4.78 8.64 -14.63
CA TYR A 209 -4.80 10.07 -14.72
C TYR A 209 -6.08 10.56 -15.38
N GLU A 210 -6.62 11.67 -14.90
CA GLU A 210 -7.74 12.37 -15.54
C GLU A 210 -7.23 13.21 -16.71
N CYS A 211 -7.75 12.96 -17.91
CA CYS A 211 -7.49 13.86 -19.03
C CYS A 211 -8.22 15.19 -18.86
N ASP A 212 -7.64 16.26 -19.40
CA ASP A 212 -8.25 17.58 -19.44
C ASP A 212 -9.68 17.48 -20.01
N PRO A 213 -10.68 18.17 -19.42
CA PRO A 213 -12.07 18.11 -19.88
C PRO A 213 -12.26 18.46 -21.37
N SER A 214 -11.33 19.25 -21.95
CA SER A 214 -11.30 19.64 -23.35
C SER A 214 -10.61 18.63 -24.27
N ALA A 215 -9.94 17.61 -23.72
CA ALA A 215 -9.29 16.57 -24.52
C ALA A 215 -10.31 15.81 -25.39
N MET A 216 -9.98 15.69 -26.67
CA MET A 216 -10.79 14.97 -27.66
C MET A 216 -9.93 13.94 -28.36
N PHE A 217 -10.33 12.67 -28.28
CA PHE A 217 -9.67 11.56 -28.97
C PHE A 217 -10.64 10.89 -29.95
N ASP A 218 -10.11 10.19 -30.94
CA ASP A 218 -10.92 9.28 -31.76
C ASP A 218 -11.19 8.00 -30.95
N ASP A 219 -12.43 7.84 -30.48
CA ASP A 219 -12.85 6.68 -29.69
C ASP A 219 -12.59 5.33 -30.36
N LYS A 220 -12.42 5.30 -31.69
CA LYS A 220 -12.11 4.07 -32.43
C LYS A 220 -10.62 3.73 -32.42
N ASN A 221 -9.76 4.72 -32.18
CA ASN A 221 -8.31 4.61 -32.26
C ASN A 221 -7.67 5.36 -31.09
N LEU A 222 -8.01 4.96 -29.87
CA LEU A 222 -7.44 5.55 -28.67
C LEU A 222 -5.94 5.25 -28.58
N PRO A 223 -5.09 6.24 -28.22
CA PRO A 223 -3.66 6.02 -28.05
C PRO A 223 -3.33 4.88 -27.08
N ASP A 224 -2.38 4.03 -27.47
CA ASP A 224 -1.99 2.80 -26.78
C ASP A 224 -0.54 2.48 -27.18
N ASP A 225 0.43 2.87 -26.35
CA ASP A 225 1.86 2.73 -26.66
C ASP A 225 2.72 2.79 -25.38
N VAL A 226 4.02 2.54 -25.50
CA VAL A 226 5.00 2.92 -24.47
C VAL A 226 4.89 4.43 -24.21
N CYS A 227 4.85 4.82 -22.95
CA CYS A 227 4.56 6.20 -22.53
C CYS A 227 5.47 7.23 -23.22
N ASP A 228 6.76 6.92 -23.38
CA ASP A 228 7.73 7.81 -24.02
C ASP A 228 7.36 8.16 -25.48
N ASN A 229 6.76 7.23 -26.22
CA ASN A 229 6.36 7.44 -27.61
C ASN A 229 5.19 8.42 -27.74
N ILE A 230 4.37 8.53 -26.69
CA ILE A 230 3.18 9.38 -26.66
C ILE A 230 3.30 10.51 -25.64
N TYR A 231 4.52 10.86 -25.21
CA TYR A 231 4.78 11.84 -24.16
C TYR A 231 4.06 13.18 -24.37
N GLY A 232 3.98 13.65 -25.62
CA GLY A 232 3.24 14.87 -25.96
C GLY A 232 1.75 14.79 -25.67
N LEU A 233 1.13 13.62 -25.80
CA LEU A 233 -0.28 13.38 -25.45
C LEU A 233 -0.46 13.23 -23.94
N LEU A 234 0.53 12.69 -23.23
CA LEU A 234 0.45 12.52 -21.78
C LEU A 234 0.24 13.85 -21.05
N GLN A 235 0.76 14.96 -21.60
CA GLN A 235 0.57 16.30 -21.04
C GLN A 235 -0.90 16.73 -20.95
N LEU A 236 -1.78 16.17 -21.80
CA LEU A 236 -3.21 16.42 -21.72
C LEU A 236 -3.87 15.73 -20.53
N CYS A 237 -3.21 14.80 -19.85
CA CYS A 237 -3.80 14.02 -18.77
C CYS A 237 -2.99 14.00 -17.46
N MET A 238 -1.67 14.11 -17.51
CA MET A 238 -0.80 13.95 -16.33
C MET A 238 -0.86 15.11 -15.31
N SER A 239 -1.95 15.87 -15.26
CA SER A 239 -2.16 16.92 -14.24
C SER A 239 -2.82 16.39 -12.97
N ASN A 240 -3.75 15.43 -13.08
CA ASN A 240 -4.53 14.91 -11.96
C ASN A 240 -4.51 13.39 -11.95
N ILE A 241 -4.20 12.80 -10.80
CA ILE A 241 -4.29 11.34 -10.59
C ILE A 241 -5.69 11.03 -10.07
N ALA A 242 -6.41 10.16 -10.77
CA ALA A 242 -7.73 9.67 -10.37
C ALA A 242 -7.65 8.56 -9.31
N THR A 243 -6.64 7.70 -9.39
CA THR A 243 -6.30 6.66 -8.40
C THR A 243 -5.02 5.95 -8.84
N GLY A 244 -4.44 5.11 -7.98
CA GLY A 244 -3.37 4.22 -8.35
C GLY A 244 -3.33 2.95 -7.50
N TRP A 245 -2.48 2.02 -7.89
CA TRP A 245 -2.11 0.83 -7.14
C TRP A 245 -0.61 0.57 -7.35
N ALA A 246 0.07 0.04 -6.35
CA ALA A 246 1.44 -0.44 -6.47
C ALA A 246 1.62 -1.74 -5.70
N VAL A 247 2.72 -2.43 -5.99
CA VAL A 247 3.15 -3.62 -5.22
C VAL A 247 3.13 -3.36 -3.71
N GLY A 248 2.71 -4.39 -2.98
CA GLY A 248 2.49 -4.36 -1.53
C GLY A 248 1.12 -3.80 -1.12
N GLY A 249 0.51 -2.92 -1.91
CA GLY A 249 -0.86 -2.45 -1.67
C GLY A 249 -1.90 -3.54 -1.92
N ASP A 250 -3.02 -3.47 -1.20
CA ASP A 250 -4.13 -4.39 -1.38
C ASP A 250 -4.68 -4.31 -2.81
N VAL A 251 -4.92 -5.46 -3.44
CA VAL A 251 -5.46 -5.54 -4.79
C VAL A 251 -6.90 -5.04 -4.88
N MET A 252 -7.59 -4.87 -3.76
CA MET A 252 -8.93 -4.33 -3.71
C MET A 252 -9.01 -3.24 -2.65
N VAL A 253 -9.57 -2.09 -3.05
CA VAL A 253 -9.68 -0.91 -2.22
C VAL A 253 -11.13 -0.45 -2.23
N GLU A 254 -11.71 -0.32 -1.04
CA GLU A 254 -13.00 0.34 -0.84
C GLU A 254 -12.77 1.81 -0.46
N PHE A 255 -13.51 2.73 -1.09
CA PHE A 255 -13.45 4.15 -0.73
C PHE A 255 -14.27 4.43 0.54
N THR A 256 -13.97 5.55 1.22
CA THR A 256 -14.63 5.96 2.48
C THR A 256 -16.17 5.99 2.39
N PRO A 257 -16.93 5.55 3.41
CA PRO A 257 -18.39 5.44 3.31
C PRO A 257 -19.13 6.75 3.00
N GLU A 258 -18.51 7.90 3.26
CA GLU A 258 -19.09 9.23 3.07
C GLU A 258 -18.86 9.80 1.66
N ALA A 259 -17.91 9.26 0.89
CA ALA A 259 -17.57 9.79 -0.42
C ALA A 259 -17.40 8.72 -1.49
N GLY A 260 -17.81 9.04 -2.71
CA GLY A 260 -17.63 8.19 -3.88
C GLY A 260 -17.02 8.97 -5.04
N TYR A 261 -16.23 8.29 -5.87
CA TYR A 261 -15.61 8.93 -7.03
C TYR A 261 -16.68 9.20 -8.10
N PRO A 262 -16.89 10.45 -8.53
CA PRO A 262 -17.96 10.79 -9.45
C PRO A 262 -17.70 10.22 -10.85
N VAL A 263 -18.75 9.62 -11.44
CA VAL A 263 -18.75 9.20 -12.86
C VAL A 263 -20.12 9.47 -13.48
N GLY A 264 -20.13 9.79 -14.78
CA GLY A 264 -21.36 10.12 -15.52
C GLY A 264 -22.05 11.41 -15.08
N GLY A 265 -23.25 11.66 -15.59
CA GLY A 265 -23.94 12.95 -15.41
C GLY A 265 -23.09 14.11 -15.93
N ASP A 266 -22.92 15.13 -15.08
CA ASP A 266 -22.12 16.33 -15.39
C ASP A 266 -20.63 16.17 -15.04
N PHE A 267 -20.15 14.96 -14.76
CA PHE A 267 -18.73 14.72 -14.52
C PHE A 267 -17.90 15.13 -15.76
N PRO A 268 -16.94 16.08 -15.63
CA PRO A 268 -16.34 16.73 -16.78
C PRO A 268 -15.31 15.88 -17.52
N ILE A 269 -14.74 14.88 -16.85
CA ILE A 269 -13.68 14.05 -17.40
C ILE A 269 -14.27 12.96 -18.30
N LYS A 270 -13.74 12.87 -19.52
CA LYS A 270 -14.21 11.93 -20.56
C LYS A 270 -13.27 10.77 -20.80
N TYR A 271 -12.00 10.97 -20.52
CA TYR A 271 -10.94 10.02 -20.79
C TYR A 271 -10.02 9.88 -19.58
N TYR A 272 -9.58 8.65 -19.36
CA TYR A 272 -8.47 8.36 -18.48
C TYR A 272 -7.25 7.96 -19.29
N LEU A 273 -6.09 8.41 -18.84
CA LEU A 273 -4.81 7.82 -19.21
C LEU A 273 -4.45 6.80 -18.14
N ILE A 274 -4.25 5.55 -18.53
CA ILE A 274 -3.76 4.50 -17.64
C ILE A 274 -2.32 4.23 -17.98
N GLN A 275 -1.46 4.32 -16.97
CA GLN A 275 -0.04 4.00 -17.04
C GLN A 275 0.21 2.74 -16.23
N MET A 276 0.60 1.66 -16.90
CA MET A 276 1.08 0.43 -16.29
C MET A 276 2.60 0.42 -16.29
N HIS A 277 3.22 0.26 -15.13
CA HIS A 277 4.66 0.05 -15.01
C HIS A 277 4.97 -1.43 -14.83
N TYR A 278 5.85 -1.93 -15.68
CA TYR A 278 6.43 -3.26 -15.60
C TYR A 278 7.89 -3.18 -15.13
N ASP A 279 8.21 -3.98 -14.12
CA ASP A 279 9.57 -4.25 -13.67
C ASP A 279 9.99 -5.64 -14.19
N ASN A 280 10.94 -5.70 -15.11
CA ASN A 280 11.36 -6.92 -15.81
C ASN A 280 12.89 -7.09 -15.76
N PRO A 281 13.48 -7.26 -14.57
CA PRO A 281 14.94 -7.35 -14.39
C PRO A 281 15.55 -8.61 -15.04
N LYS A 282 14.71 -9.60 -15.36
CA LYS A 282 15.11 -10.83 -16.07
C LYS A 282 15.04 -10.70 -17.58
N LEU A 283 14.60 -9.55 -18.11
CA LEU A 283 14.46 -9.27 -19.54
C LEU A 283 13.64 -10.34 -20.28
N ILE A 284 12.58 -10.84 -19.63
CA ILE A 284 11.72 -11.89 -20.17
C ILE A 284 11.05 -11.36 -21.43
N SER A 285 11.15 -12.12 -22.52
CA SER A 285 10.56 -11.80 -23.81
C SER A 285 9.25 -12.56 -24.04
N ASN A 286 8.42 -12.08 -24.97
CA ASN A 286 7.15 -12.71 -25.38
C ASN A 286 6.13 -12.92 -24.26
N ARG A 287 6.28 -12.21 -23.15
CA ARG A 287 5.28 -12.18 -22.11
C ARG A 287 4.08 -11.36 -22.57
N ARG A 288 2.89 -11.94 -22.45
CA ARG A 288 1.63 -11.30 -22.80
C ARG A 288 0.91 -10.89 -21.53
N ASP A 289 0.37 -9.68 -21.52
CA ASP A 289 -0.36 -9.13 -20.39
C ASP A 289 -1.69 -8.53 -20.83
N SER A 290 -2.74 -8.85 -20.07
CA SER A 290 -4.06 -8.24 -20.15
C SER A 290 -4.49 -7.72 -18.78
N SER A 291 -3.53 -7.38 -17.93
CA SER A 291 -3.80 -6.83 -16.60
C SER A 291 -4.46 -5.45 -16.70
N GLY A 292 -5.04 -5.01 -15.60
CA GLY A 292 -5.72 -3.73 -15.52
C GLY A 292 -6.44 -3.53 -14.20
N ILE A 293 -7.53 -2.76 -14.23
CA ILE A 293 -8.29 -2.37 -13.04
C ILE A 293 -9.78 -2.35 -13.31
N ARG A 294 -10.57 -2.72 -12.30
CA ARG A 294 -12.03 -2.70 -12.27
C ARG A 294 -12.52 -1.66 -11.27
N PHE A 295 -13.58 -0.95 -11.61
CA PHE A 295 -14.33 -0.11 -10.66
C PHE A 295 -15.70 -0.70 -10.37
N TYR A 296 -16.16 -0.54 -9.13
CA TYR A 296 -17.51 -0.92 -8.69
C TYR A 296 -18.36 0.33 -8.48
N VAL A 297 -19.50 0.40 -9.15
CA VAL A 297 -20.30 1.62 -9.32
C VAL A 297 -21.71 1.43 -8.80
N THR A 298 -22.18 2.41 -8.05
CA THR A 298 -23.55 2.49 -7.52
C THR A 298 -24.27 3.75 -8.01
N SER A 299 -25.59 3.65 -8.16
CA SER A 299 -26.48 4.80 -8.36
C SER A 299 -26.90 5.45 -7.05
N THR A 300 -26.70 4.78 -5.92
CA THR A 300 -26.93 5.35 -4.58
C THR A 300 -25.74 6.21 -4.22
N LEU A 301 -25.88 7.52 -4.38
CA LEU A 301 -24.81 8.49 -4.11
C LEU A 301 -24.46 8.51 -2.62
N ARG A 302 -23.17 8.53 -2.32
CA ARG A 302 -22.64 8.93 -1.02
C ARG A 302 -22.75 10.44 -0.86
N GLU A 303 -22.59 10.92 0.37
CA GLU A 303 -22.82 12.33 0.71
C GLU A 303 -21.90 13.30 -0.05
N HIS A 304 -20.67 12.88 -0.31
CA HIS A 304 -19.63 13.71 -0.93
C HIS A 304 -19.04 13.08 -2.18
N ASP A 305 -18.44 13.92 -3.03
CA ASP A 305 -17.58 13.46 -4.10
C ASP A 305 -16.16 13.26 -3.57
N LEU A 306 -15.56 12.13 -3.94
CA LEU A 306 -14.16 11.86 -3.72
C LEU A 306 -13.32 12.50 -4.82
N GLY A 307 -12.16 13.04 -4.44
CA GLY A 307 -11.14 13.53 -5.37
C GLY A 307 -9.76 13.39 -4.74
N TYR A 308 -8.72 13.57 -5.55
CA TYR A 308 -7.32 13.45 -5.13
C TYR A 308 -6.59 14.77 -5.29
N LEU A 309 -5.74 15.08 -4.33
CA LEU A 309 -4.83 16.23 -4.37
C LEU A 309 -3.40 15.71 -4.37
N THR A 310 -2.73 15.82 -5.52
CA THR A 310 -1.31 15.45 -5.64
C THR A 310 -0.44 16.54 -5.02
N LEU A 311 0.41 16.15 -4.07
CA LEU A 311 1.36 17.01 -3.37
C LEU A 311 2.77 16.45 -3.51
N GLY A 312 3.78 17.30 -3.68
CA GLY A 312 5.16 16.86 -3.74
C GLY A 312 6.08 17.80 -4.51
N ALA A 313 7.31 17.35 -4.70
CA ALA A 313 8.23 17.98 -5.64
C ALA A 313 7.83 17.65 -7.09
N ASP A 314 8.19 18.52 -8.01
CA ASP A 314 8.00 18.29 -9.44
C ASP A 314 8.81 17.06 -9.89
N SER A 315 8.20 16.17 -10.67
CA SER A 315 8.84 14.94 -11.15
C SER A 315 9.79 15.17 -12.33
N SER A 316 9.94 16.41 -12.78
CA SER A 316 10.92 16.77 -13.80
C SER A 316 12.37 16.56 -13.33
N PRO A 317 13.34 16.43 -14.26
CA PRO A 317 14.75 16.29 -13.93
C PRO A 317 15.35 17.44 -13.09
N VAL A 318 14.62 18.57 -12.96
CA VAL A 318 15.04 19.69 -12.12
C VAL A 318 14.33 19.75 -10.76
N GLY A 319 13.23 19.01 -10.59
CA GLY A 319 12.45 19.01 -9.35
C GLY A 319 12.96 18.02 -8.29
N ILE A 320 13.54 16.89 -8.72
CA ILE A 320 14.10 15.86 -7.84
C ILE A 320 15.56 15.64 -8.22
N VAL A 321 16.48 16.25 -7.46
CA VAL A 321 17.94 16.08 -7.65
C VAL A 321 18.55 15.69 -6.32
N ILE A 322 19.04 14.45 -6.24
CA ILE A 322 19.71 13.89 -5.07
C ILE A 322 21.21 13.81 -5.39
N PRO A 323 22.08 14.56 -4.69
CA PRO A 323 23.52 14.41 -4.87
C PRO A 323 23.99 13.01 -4.45
N ALA A 324 24.99 12.48 -5.15
CA ALA A 324 25.61 11.20 -4.78
C ALA A 324 26.28 11.28 -3.41
N ASP A 325 26.38 10.14 -2.72
CA ASP A 325 27.10 9.95 -1.46
C ASP A 325 26.58 10.76 -0.25
N TYR A 326 25.30 11.17 -0.28
CA TYR A 326 24.62 11.73 0.89
C TYR A 326 23.89 10.63 1.66
N ASP A 327 24.20 10.47 2.95
CA ASP A 327 23.51 9.54 3.85
C ASP A 327 22.02 9.89 4.00
N ARG A 328 21.70 11.20 4.01
CA ARG A 328 20.33 11.71 4.06
C ARG A 328 20.23 13.02 3.29
N PHE A 329 19.26 13.09 2.38
CA PHE A 329 18.92 14.30 1.64
C PHE A 329 17.41 14.49 1.63
N ILE A 330 16.94 15.70 1.97
CA ILE A 330 15.51 16.03 2.04
C ILE A 330 15.13 16.78 0.77
N ILE A 331 14.05 16.33 0.14
CA ILE A 331 13.40 17.03 -0.98
C ILE A 331 12.06 17.54 -0.48
N ASP A 332 11.87 18.86 -0.52
CA ASP A 332 10.63 19.50 -0.10
C ASP A 332 9.76 19.90 -1.29
N GLY A 333 8.45 19.63 -1.19
CA GLY A 333 7.42 20.18 -2.06
C GLY A 333 6.46 21.06 -1.26
N TYR A 334 5.98 22.16 -1.85
CA TYR A 334 5.14 23.14 -1.15
C TYR A 334 3.84 23.41 -1.90
N CYS A 335 2.71 23.16 -1.22
CA CYS A 335 1.41 23.71 -1.58
C CYS A 335 1.18 24.99 -0.75
N ASN A 336 1.41 26.15 -1.37
CA ASN A 336 1.40 27.43 -0.65
C ASN A 336 -0.01 27.98 -0.42
N ALA A 337 -0.11 28.96 0.49
CA ALA A 337 -1.38 29.58 0.86
C ALA A 337 -2.10 30.28 -0.31
N ASN A 338 -1.40 30.68 -1.38
CA ASN A 338 -2.06 31.26 -2.55
C ASN A 338 -2.77 30.18 -3.36
N PHE A 339 -2.18 28.98 -3.46
CA PHE A 339 -2.82 27.83 -4.09
C PHE A 339 -4.06 27.39 -3.32
N THR A 340 -3.95 27.20 -2.00
CA THR A 340 -5.08 26.75 -1.18
C THR A 340 -6.21 27.78 -1.21
N LYS A 341 -5.91 29.08 -1.09
CA LYS A 341 -6.92 30.15 -1.21
C LYS A 341 -7.65 30.19 -2.54
N LYS A 342 -6.97 29.82 -3.62
CA LYS A 342 -7.54 29.86 -4.97
C LYS A 342 -8.36 28.61 -5.28
N ASN A 343 -7.90 27.44 -4.83
CA ASN A 343 -8.40 26.15 -5.31
C ASN A 343 -9.18 25.33 -4.26
N ILE A 344 -9.07 25.66 -2.97
CA ILE A 344 -9.86 25.02 -1.91
C ILE A 344 -11.10 25.90 -1.63
N PRO A 345 -12.31 25.31 -1.54
CA PRO A 345 -13.52 26.06 -1.23
C PRO A 345 -13.47 26.66 0.17
N ALA A 346 -14.24 27.74 0.41
CA ALA A 346 -14.32 28.41 1.72
C ALA A 346 -14.73 27.48 2.87
N THR A 347 -15.50 26.43 2.56
CA THR A 347 -15.93 25.39 3.50
C THR A 347 -14.83 24.39 3.85
N GLY A 348 -13.70 24.41 3.12
CA GLY A 348 -12.62 23.43 3.22
C GLY A 348 -12.92 22.13 2.49
N ILE A 349 -11.93 21.23 2.53
CA ILE A 349 -12.03 19.83 2.12
C ILE A 349 -11.66 18.92 3.29
N THR A 350 -12.22 17.71 3.27
CA THR A 350 -11.89 16.68 4.26
C THR A 350 -10.92 15.68 3.65
N VAL A 351 -9.72 15.58 4.22
CA VAL A 351 -8.73 14.57 3.85
C VAL A 351 -9.02 13.30 4.66
N VAL A 352 -9.20 12.18 3.95
CA VAL A 352 -9.59 10.88 4.53
C VAL A 352 -8.51 9.80 4.38
N SER A 353 -7.63 9.96 3.39
CA SER A 353 -6.53 9.04 3.12
C SER A 353 -5.35 9.79 2.51
N ALA A 354 -4.19 9.14 2.53
CA ALA A 354 -2.97 9.58 1.87
C ALA A 354 -2.35 8.41 1.10
N PHE A 355 -1.77 8.67 -0.07
CA PHE A 355 -1.05 7.68 -0.86
C PHE A 355 0.38 8.20 -1.09
N PRO A 356 1.34 7.88 -0.19
CA PRO A 356 2.74 8.27 -0.37
C PRO A 356 3.36 7.53 -1.57
N HIS A 357 4.24 8.21 -2.29
CA HIS A 357 4.98 7.62 -3.41
C HIS A 357 6.40 8.19 -3.46
N THR A 358 7.38 7.30 -3.67
CA THR A 358 8.77 7.64 -4.00
C THR A 358 9.28 6.63 -5.03
N HIS A 359 10.52 6.79 -5.48
CA HIS A 359 11.29 5.70 -6.12
C HIS A 359 12.18 4.99 -5.08
N LEU A 360 13.09 4.11 -5.54
CA LEU A 360 13.94 3.22 -4.73
C LEU A 360 14.73 3.90 -3.59
N GLN A 361 15.03 5.20 -3.73
CA GLN A 361 15.88 5.95 -2.79
C GLN A 361 15.08 6.60 -1.66
N GLY A 362 13.74 6.60 -1.73
CA GLY A 362 12.91 7.12 -0.65
C GLY A 362 12.95 6.21 0.58
N LYS A 363 13.21 6.81 1.75
CA LYS A 363 13.27 6.10 3.05
C LYS A 363 12.30 6.66 4.10
N THR A 364 11.95 7.93 3.96
CA THR A 364 11.06 8.66 4.87
C THR A 364 10.13 9.54 4.03
N VAL A 365 8.85 9.60 4.36
CA VAL A 365 7.88 10.47 3.66
C VAL A 365 6.95 11.10 4.68
N TRP A 366 6.78 12.42 4.61
CA TRP A 366 5.83 13.12 5.46
C TRP A 366 5.17 14.28 4.73
N THR A 367 3.96 14.62 5.17
CA THR A 367 3.22 15.79 4.72
C THR A 367 2.70 16.52 5.95
N LYS A 368 3.02 17.80 6.09
CA LYS A 368 2.62 18.64 7.23
C LYS A 368 1.63 19.72 6.79
N ILE A 369 0.65 20.01 7.64
CA ILE A 369 -0.17 21.22 7.54
C ILE A 369 0.53 22.33 8.31
N ILE A 370 0.81 23.43 7.62
CA ILE A 370 1.41 24.62 8.20
C ILE A 370 0.38 25.75 8.19
N ARG A 371 0.11 26.32 9.37
CA ARG A 371 -0.71 27.53 9.51
C ARG A 371 0.05 28.59 10.28
N ASN A 372 0.03 29.83 9.77
CA ASN A 372 0.75 30.95 10.38
C ASN A 372 2.21 30.59 10.72
N ASN A 373 2.90 29.94 9.77
CA ASN A 373 4.29 29.45 9.89
C ASN A 373 4.54 28.43 11.01
N THR A 374 3.48 27.80 11.53
CA THR A 374 3.58 26.73 12.53
C THR A 374 3.03 25.43 11.96
N ALA A 375 3.80 24.34 12.05
CA ALA A 375 3.29 23.02 11.73
C ALA A 375 2.29 22.59 12.82
N ILE A 376 1.05 22.32 12.43
CA ILE A 376 -0.03 22.01 13.38
C ILE A 376 -0.42 20.54 13.39
N GLN A 377 -0.17 19.82 12.30
CA GLN A 377 -0.54 18.41 12.16
C GLN A 377 0.20 17.77 10.97
N TYR A 378 0.37 16.45 11.00
CA TYR A 378 0.75 15.66 9.83
C TYR A 378 -0.51 15.17 9.09
N LEU A 379 -0.56 15.36 7.77
CA LEU A 379 -1.49 14.62 6.90
C LEU A 379 -1.03 13.17 6.72
N PHE A 380 0.28 12.97 6.69
CA PHE A 380 0.91 11.65 6.60
C PHE A 380 2.31 11.74 7.22
N ASN A 381 2.72 10.67 7.91
CA ASN A 381 4.08 10.53 8.42
C ASN A 381 4.48 9.05 8.34
N ALA A 382 5.57 8.77 7.65
CA ALA A 382 6.24 7.48 7.65
C ALA A 382 7.73 7.70 7.82
N ASP A 383 8.23 7.35 9.01
CA ASP A 383 9.65 7.41 9.33
C ASP A 383 10.41 6.24 8.69
N SER A 384 9.71 5.13 8.47
CA SER A 384 10.19 3.98 7.71
C SER A 384 9.25 3.77 6.53
N TYR A 385 9.69 4.17 5.34
CA TYR A 385 8.97 3.98 4.08
C TYR A 385 9.74 3.01 3.18
N ASP A 386 9.04 2.02 2.63
CA ASP A 386 9.58 1.10 1.63
C ASP A 386 8.86 1.25 0.29
N PHE A 387 9.64 1.50 -0.76
CA PHE A 387 9.16 1.60 -2.14
C PHE A 387 8.36 0.38 -2.61
N ASN A 388 8.67 -0.80 -2.08
CA ASN A 388 8.01 -2.06 -2.46
C ASN A 388 6.67 -2.26 -1.74
N TYR A 389 6.26 -1.32 -0.90
CA TYR A 389 4.98 -1.35 -0.19
C TYR A 389 4.32 0.03 -0.21
N GLN A 390 3.58 0.32 -1.29
CA GLN A 390 2.84 1.58 -1.44
C GLN A 390 1.35 1.29 -1.40
N TYR A 391 0.68 1.90 -0.43
CA TYR A 391 -0.70 1.58 -0.07
C TYR A 391 -1.50 2.85 0.19
N GLU A 392 -2.82 2.74 0.08
CA GLU A 392 -3.70 3.80 0.54
C GLU A 392 -3.74 3.82 2.07
N ASN A 393 -3.08 4.81 2.66
CA ASN A 393 -3.06 5.03 4.10
C ASN A 393 -4.32 5.78 4.53
N ARG A 394 -5.33 5.05 5.01
CA ARG A 394 -6.52 5.66 5.61
C ARG A 394 -6.15 6.39 6.91
N LEU A 395 -6.63 7.61 7.06
CA LEU A 395 -6.35 8.40 8.24
C LEU A 395 -7.25 7.95 9.40
N PRO A 396 -6.70 7.75 10.62
CA PRO A 396 -7.50 7.38 11.78
C PRO A 396 -8.48 8.50 12.16
N GLU A 397 -8.09 9.75 11.93
CA GLU A 397 -8.94 10.92 12.09
C GLU A 397 -8.99 11.71 10.78
N LYS A 398 -10.20 12.15 10.41
CA LYS A 398 -10.43 12.99 9.23
C LYS A 398 -9.85 14.37 9.47
N ILE A 399 -9.09 14.89 8.50
CA ILE A 399 -8.38 16.17 8.65
C ILE A 399 -9.05 17.23 7.77
N GLN A 400 -9.40 18.37 8.36
CA GLN A 400 -9.96 19.49 7.61
C GLN A 400 -8.85 20.39 7.06
N LEU A 401 -8.77 20.50 5.74
CA LEU A 401 -7.90 21.44 5.04
C LEU A 401 -8.72 22.62 4.53
N TYR A 402 -8.30 23.82 4.91
CA TYR A 402 -8.99 25.07 4.58
C TYR A 402 -8.11 25.93 3.66
N PRO A 403 -8.73 26.94 3.00
CA PRO A 403 -8.03 27.96 2.21
C PRO A 403 -6.81 28.59 2.89
#